data_AF-A0A233RA94-F1
#
_entry.id   AF-A0A233RA94-F1
#
_cell.length_a   1.000
_cell.length_b   1.000
_cell.length_c   1.000
_cell.angle_alpha   90.00
_cell.angle_beta   90.00
_cell.angle_gamma   90.00
#
_symmetry.space_group_name_H-M   'P 1'
#
loop_
_entity.id
_entity.type
_entity.pdbx_description
1 polymer ?
#
loop_
_entity_poly.entity_id
_entity_poly.type
_entity_poly.pdbx_seq_one_letter_code
_entity_poly.pdbx_strand_id
1 'polypeptide(L)' 'NLVAVLLRQAFDADARTAWLLTTDAQAFFEKTGFNLVSRETAPAAILATRQAVELCPATAILLSRPITP' A
#
# COMPACT_ATOMS: atom_id res chain seq x y z
N ASN A 1 6.70 -8.86 -13.77
CA ASN A 1 6.48 -8.47 -12.36
C ASN A 1 5.51 -7.30 -12.32
N LEU A 2 4.20 -7.53 -12.09
CA LEU A 2 3.16 -6.50 -12.19
C LEU A 2 3.33 -5.37 -11.17
N VAL A 3 3.77 -5.70 -9.95
CA VAL A 3 4.03 -4.71 -8.89
C VAL A 3 5.06 -3.68 -9.36
N ALA A 4 6.14 -4.12 -9.99
CA ALA A 4 7.16 -3.21 -10.51
C ALA A 4 6.62 -2.27 -11.61
N VAL A 5 5.76 -2.78 -12.50
CA VAL A 5 5.14 -1.97 -13.56
C VAL A 5 4.24 -0.89 -12.98
N LEU A 6 3.39 -1.24 -12.01
CA LEU A 6 2.49 -0.29 -11.37
C LEU A 6 3.25 0.77 -10.55
N LEU A 7 4.31 0.37 -9.84
CA LEU A 7 5.14 1.31 -9.10
C LEU A 7 5.85 2.29 -10.02
N ARG A 8 6.34 1.83 -11.18
CA ARG A 8 6.95 2.71 -12.17
C ARG A 8 5.96 3.73 -12.74
N GLN A 9 4.77 3.27 -13.12
CA GLN A 9 3.70 4.16 -13.60
C GLN A 9 3.31 5.18 -12.53
N ALA A 10 3.22 4.78 -11.27
CA ALA A 10 2.93 5.67 -10.16
C ALA A 10 4.06 6.71 -9.96
N PHE A 11 5.32 6.29 -10.05
CA PHE A 11 6.47 7.20 -10.00
C PHE A 11 6.41 8.26 -11.10
N ASP A 12 6.14 7.83 -12.34
CA ASP A 12 6.02 8.71 -13.51
C ASP A 12 4.81 9.67 -13.37
N ALA A 13 3.82 9.32 -12.56
CA ALA A 13 2.68 10.17 -12.17
C ALA A 13 2.94 11.00 -10.89
N ASP A 14 4.20 11.18 -10.51
CA ASP A 14 4.66 11.95 -9.35
C ASP A 14 4.36 11.34 -7.96
N ALA A 15 3.86 10.10 -7.90
CA ALA A 15 3.69 9.43 -6.62
C ALA A 15 5.05 9.09 -6.00
N ARG A 16 5.11 9.16 -4.67
CA ARG A 16 6.34 8.90 -3.88
C ARG A 16 6.19 7.78 -2.86
N THR A 17 4.96 7.43 -2.51
CA THR A 17 4.68 6.37 -1.53
C THR A 17 3.54 5.52 -2.03
N ALA A 18 3.75 4.21 -2.09
CA ALA A 18 2.71 3.23 -2.33
C ALA A 18 2.13 2.76 -1.00
N TRP A 19 0.80 2.68 -0.94
CA TRP A 19 0.05 2.17 0.20
C TRP A 19 -0.72 0.93 -0.22
N LEU A 20 -0.80 -0.05 0.66
CA LEU A 20 -1.43 -1.33 0.38
C LEU A 20 -2.18 -1.85 1.60
N LEU A 21 -3.43 -2.26 1.39
CA LEU A 21 -4.21 -3.00 2.38
C LEU A 21 -4.36 -4.44 1.92
N THR A 22 -4.12 -5.39 2.82
CA THR A 22 -4.32 -6.82 2.56
C THR A 22 -4.75 -7.56 3.81
N THR A 23 -5.49 -8.66 3.65
CA THR A 23 -5.90 -9.53 4.76
C THR A 23 -5.00 -10.74 4.93
N ASP A 24 -4.37 -11.24 3.86
CA ASP A 24 -3.67 -12.53 3.84
C ASP A 24 -2.34 -12.52 3.03
N ALA A 25 -2.06 -11.47 2.26
CA ALA A 25 -0.90 -11.42 1.36
C ALA A 25 0.30 -10.63 1.92
N GLN A 26 0.37 -10.39 3.23
CA GLN A 26 1.47 -9.63 3.85
C GLN A 26 2.85 -10.13 3.42
N ALA A 27 3.12 -11.43 3.59
CA ALA A 27 4.42 -12.02 3.30
C ALA A 27 4.81 -11.93 1.81
N PHE A 28 3.84 -11.83 0.90
CA PHE A 28 4.11 -11.57 -0.51
C PHE A 28 4.63 -10.15 -0.72
N PHE A 29 3.94 -9.15 -0.15
CA PHE A 29 4.29 -7.75 -0.35
C PHE A 29 5.57 -7.34 0.40
N GLU A 30 5.85 -7.94 1.56
CA GLU A 30 7.12 -7.74 2.26
C GLU A 30 8.32 -8.12 1.40
N LYS A 31 8.24 -9.24 0.66
CA LYS A 31 9.27 -9.64 -0.31
C LYS A 31 9.45 -8.64 -1.46
N THR A 32 8.45 -7.81 -1.74
CA THR A 32 8.50 -6.75 -2.75
C THR A 32 8.94 -5.39 -2.19
N GLY A 33 9.33 -5.34 -0.92
CA GLY A 33 9.86 -4.15 -0.24
C GLY A 33 8.81 -3.30 0.49
N PHE A 34 7.57 -3.78 0.61
CA PHE A 34 6.59 -3.13 1.47
C PHE A 34 6.87 -3.46 2.93
N ASN A 35 6.65 -2.49 3.81
CA ASN A 35 6.82 -2.66 5.25
C ASN A 35 5.50 -2.46 5.95
N LEU A 36 5.26 -3.27 6.99
CA LEU A 36 4.14 -3.09 7.90
C LEU A 36 4.17 -1.69 8.51
N VAL A 37 3.04 -0.99 8.49
CA VAL A 37 2.90 0.32 9.12
C VAL A 37 1.62 0.40 9.93
N SER A 38 1.64 1.22 10.99
CA SER A 38 0.43 1.49 11.76
C SER A 38 -0.58 2.24 10.90
N ARG A 39 -1.86 1.89 11.07
CA ARG A 39 -2.98 2.54 10.37
C ARG A 39 -3.05 4.04 10.63
N GLU A 40 -2.57 4.49 11.78
CA GLU A 40 -2.49 5.91 12.16
C GLU A 40 -1.46 6.70 11.35
N THR A 41 -0.49 6.03 10.72
CA THR A 41 0.52 6.69 9.89
C THR A 41 0.07 6.89 8.44
N ALA A 42 -1.04 6.26 8.05
CA ALA A 42 -1.58 6.43 6.71
C ALA A 42 -2.21 7.82 6.54
N PRO A 43 -2.01 8.47 5.39
CA PRO A 43 -2.72 9.70 5.05
C PRO A 43 -4.24 9.49 5.12
N ALA A 44 -4.96 10.51 5.57
CA ALA A 44 -6.43 10.47 5.65
C ALA A 44 -7.08 10.10 4.31
N ALA A 45 -6.48 10.52 3.18
CA ALA A 45 -6.94 10.15 1.84
C ALA A 45 -6.89 8.63 1.58
N ILE A 46 -5.89 7.92 2.12
CA ILE A 46 -5.78 6.46 2.02
C ILE A 46 -6.82 5.79 2.93
N LEU A 47 -6.99 6.30 4.16
CA LEU A 47 -7.98 5.78 5.11
C LEU A 47 -9.42 6.02 4.68
N ALA A 48 -9.67 7.05 3.87
CA ALA A 48 -10.97 7.36 3.29
C ALA A 48 -11.32 6.52 2.05
N THR A 49 -10.38 5.72 1.53
CA THR A 49 -10.65 4.86 0.38
C THR A 49 -11.69 3.79 0.73
N ARG A 50 -12.48 3.37 -0.27
CA ARG A 50 -13.43 2.26 -0.13
C ARG A 50 -12.77 0.98 0.37
N GLN A 51 -11.51 0.76 -0.03
CA GLN A 51 -10.72 -0.37 0.45
C GLN A 51 -10.53 -0.32 1.96
N ALA A 52 -10.15 0.83 2.51
CA ALA A 52 -9.95 1.00 3.95
C ALA A 52 -11.26 1.06 4.75
N VAL A 53 -12.36 1.54 4.18
CA VAL A 53 -13.62 1.75 4.89
C VAL A 53 -14.55 0.54 4.84
N GLU A 54 -14.63 -0.15 3.70
CA GLU A 54 -15.74 -1.06 3.41
C GLU A 54 -15.27 -2.47 3.04
N LEU A 55 -14.20 -2.59 2.22
CA LEU A 55 -13.77 -3.88 1.68
C LEU A 55 -12.80 -4.62 2.59
N CYS A 56 -11.98 -3.88 3.33
CA CYS A 56 -11.09 -4.46 4.33
C CYS A 56 -11.76 -4.38 5.70
N PRO A 57 -11.85 -5.50 6.45
CA PRO A 57 -12.19 -5.40 7.87
C PRO A 57 -11.15 -4.51 8.58
N ALA A 58 -11.50 -3.97 9.76
CA ALA A 58 -10.57 -3.17 10.57
C ALA A 58 -9.26 -3.91 10.91
N THR A 59 -9.23 -5.23 10.70
CA THR A 59 -8.08 -6.13 10.88
C THR A 59 -7.15 -6.21 9.66
N ALA A 60 -7.46 -5.55 8.54
CA ALA A 60 -6.58 -5.59 7.38
C ALA A 60 -5.24 -4.94 7.69
N ILE A 61 -4.20 -5.59 7.21
CA ILE A 61 -2.82 -5.22 7.38
C ILE A 61 -2.51 -4.09 6.40
N LEU A 62 -2.03 -2.97 6.94
CA LEU A 62 -1.57 -1.83 6.15
C LEU A 62 -0.07 -1.92 5.95
N LEU A 63 0.37 -1.84 4.70
CA LEU A 63 1.77 -1.74 4.35
C LEU A 63 2.04 -0.47 3.53
N SER A 64 3.27 0.02 3.62
CA SER A 64 3.74 1.11 2.77
C SER A 64 5.13 0.84 2.21
N ARG A 65 5.43 1.49 1.09
CA ARG A 65 6.74 1.45 0.44
C ARG A 65 7.05 2.78 -0.23
N PRO A 66 8.26 3.35 -0.08
CA PRO A 66 8.69 4.47 -0.91
C PRO A 66 8.85 4.02 -2.37
N ILE A 67 8.35 4.82 -3.29
CA ILE A 67 8.48 4.59 -4.73
C ILE A 67 9.78 5.24 -5.19
N THR A 68 10.71 4.41 -5.61
CA THR A 68 11.99 4.82 -6.18
C THR A 68 11.96 4.56 -7.69
N PRO A 69 12.68 5.38 -8.49
CA PRO A 69 12.74 5.21 -9.94
C PRO A 69 13.32 3.87 -10.39
#